data_AF-A0A7C6BJ28-F1
#
_entry.id   AF-A0A7C6BJ28-F1
#
_cell.length_a   1.000
_cell.length_b   1.000
_cell.length_c   1.000
_cell.angle_alpha   90.00
_cell.angle_beta   90.00
_cell.angle_gamma   90.00
#
_symmetry.space_group_name_H-M   'P 1'
#
loop_
_entity.id
_entity.type
_entity.pdbx_description
1 polymer ?
#
loop_
_entity_poly.entity_id
_entity_poly.type
_entity_poly.pdbx_seq_one_letter_code
_entity_poly.pdbx_strand_id
1 'polypeptide(L)'
;MKKKSIGIQKATYYNRLQKQGYIFILPTLLLFSLFLIYPMLDAFRLSLYEWNFAGSPLYIGLKNFIKLFTTKRFWSSYSVTLQFTFL
;
A
#
# COMPACT_ATOMS: atom_id res chain seq x y z
N MET A 1 -19.39 -9.53 47.54
CA MET A 1 -18.00 -9.21 47.12
C MET A 1 -17.48 -9.98 45.89
N LYS A 2 -17.93 -11.20 45.53
CA LYS A 2 -17.36 -12.01 44.41
C LYS A 2 -17.59 -11.49 42.97
N LYS A 3 -18.59 -10.63 42.72
CA LYS A 3 -18.96 -10.18 41.35
C LYS A 3 -17.91 -9.25 40.71
N LYS A 4 -17.20 -8.47 41.52
CA LYS A 4 -16.17 -7.51 41.07
C LYS A 4 -14.88 -8.19 40.63
N SER A 5 -14.50 -9.32 41.25
CA SER A 5 -13.29 -10.07 40.87
C SER A 5 -13.43 -10.81 39.54
N ILE A 6 -14.64 -11.29 39.22
CA ILE A 6 -14.94 -11.99 37.95
C ILE A 6 -14.89 -11.01 36.76
N GLY A 7 -15.41 -9.79 36.92
CA GLY A 7 -15.35 -8.76 35.88
C GLY A 7 -13.94 -8.29 35.57
N ILE A 8 -13.09 -8.13 36.59
CA ILE A 8 -11.68 -7.74 36.44
C ILE A 8 -10.90 -8.87 35.73
N GLN A 9 -11.11 -10.14 36.09
CA GLN A 9 -10.46 -11.27 35.42
C GLN A 9 -10.81 -11.37 33.93
N LYS A 10 -12.08 -11.14 33.56
CA LYS A 10 -12.51 -11.12 32.15
C LYS A 10 -11.80 -10.00 31.37
N ALA A 11 -11.75 -8.79 31.90
CA ALA A 11 -11.07 -7.67 31.25
C ALA A 11 -9.57 -7.95 31.03
N THR A 12 -8.88 -8.56 32.00
CA THR A 12 -7.47 -8.95 31.85
C THR A 12 -7.28 -10.07 30.82
N TYR A 13 -8.22 -11.02 30.75
CA TYR A 13 -8.21 -12.12 29.79
C TYR A 13 -8.38 -11.62 28.34
N TYR A 14 -9.37 -10.75 28.08
CA TYR A 14 -9.58 -10.16 26.74
C TYR A 14 -8.37 -9.31 26.29
N ASN A 15 -7.77 -8.52 27.18
CA ASN A 15 -6.55 -7.75 26.86
C ASN A 15 -5.35 -8.64 26.53
N ARG A 16 -5.21 -9.79 27.20
CA ARG A 16 -4.15 -10.77 26.89
C ARG A 16 -4.36 -11.43 25.53
N LEU A 17 -5.60 -11.79 25.21
CA LEU A 17 -5.97 -12.34 23.90
C LEU A 17 -5.74 -11.33 22.77
N GLN A 18 -6.09 -10.06 22.97
CA GLN A 18 -5.84 -8.99 21.98
C GLN A 18 -4.34 -8.80 21.73
N LYS A 19 -3.51 -8.73 22.79
CA LYS A 19 -2.05 -8.63 22.64
C LYS A 19 -1.46 -9.82 21.88
N GLN A 20 -1.93 -11.04 22.18
CA GLN A 20 -1.52 -12.23 21.46
C GLN A 20 -1.95 -12.16 19.99
N GLY A 21 -3.19 -11.75 19.71
CA GLY A 21 -3.70 -11.54 18.36
C GLY A 21 -2.84 -10.58 17.53
N TYR A 22 -2.40 -9.46 18.11
CA TYR A 22 -1.49 -8.54 17.43
C TYR A 22 -0.13 -9.18 17.09
N ILE A 23 0.44 -9.98 18.00
CA ILE A 23 1.70 -10.69 17.74
C ILE A 23 1.55 -11.71 16.60
N PHE A 24 0.40 -12.39 16.51
CA PHE A 24 0.13 -13.35 15.43
C PHE A 24 0.03 -12.69 14.05
N ILE A 25 -0.58 -11.51 13.95
CA ILE A 25 -0.71 -10.80 12.66
C ILE A 25 0.54 -9.98 12.30
N LEU A 26 1.37 -9.63 13.29
CA LEU A 26 2.58 -8.82 13.11
C LEU A 26 3.53 -9.36 12.02
N PRO A 27 3.92 -10.66 11.97
CA PRO A 27 4.81 -11.15 10.92
C PRO A 27 4.22 -10.98 9.52
N THR A 28 2.91 -11.22 9.35
CA THR A 28 2.23 -10.97 8.09
C THR A 28 2.25 -9.48 7.75
N LEU A 29 1.91 -8.59 8.68
CA LEU A 29 1.95 -7.14 8.46
C LEU A 29 3.35 -6.65 8.07
N LEU A 30 4.41 -7.21 8.67
CA LEU A 30 5.79 -6.89 8.32
C LEU A 30 6.10 -7.32 6.88
N LEU A 31 5.72 -8.53 6.49
CA LEU A 31 5.92 -9.01 5.12
C LEU A 31 5.14 -8.15 4.10
N PHE A 32 3.88 -7.84 4.37
CA PHE A 32 3.09 -6.95 3.52
C PHE A 32 3.72 -5.57 3.42
N SER A 33 4.21 -5.03 4.54
CA SER A 33 4.85 -3.71 4.55
C SER A 33 6.14 -3.70 3.72
N LEU A 34 6.96 -4.74 3.84
CA LEU A 34 8.25 -4.84 3.17
C LEU A 34 8.13 -5.15 1.67
N PHE A 35 7.22 -6.04 1.29
CA PHE A 35 7.15 -6.57 -0.08
C PHE A 35 6.01 -5.97 -0.92
N LEU A 36 5.05 -5.28 -0.31
CA LEU A 36 3.95 -4.63 -1.03
C LEU A 36 3.99 -3.11 -0.81
N ILE A 37 3.93 -2.64 0.44
CA ILE A 37 3.79 -1.21 0.72
C ILE A 37 5.07 -0.47 0.35
N TYR A 38 6.24 -0.97 0.76
CA TYR A 38 7.52 -0.35 0.46
C TYR A 38 7.78 -0.19 -1.05
N PRO A 39 7.72 -1.25 -1.89
CA PRO A 39 7.93 -1.07 -3.33
C PRO A 39 6.83 -0.24 -3.99
N MET A 40 5.59 -0.26 -3.48
CA MET A 40 4.53 0.61 -3.99
C MET A 40 4.83 2.10 -3.74
N LEU A 41 5.31 2.44 -2.54
CA LEU A 41 5.71 3.80 -2.21
C LEU A 41 6.95 4.24 -3.00
N ASP A 42 7.90 3.34 -3.22
CA ASP A 42 9.08 3.65 -4.02
C ASP A 42 8.73 3.82 -5.51
N ALA A 43 7.84 3.00 -6.06
CA ALA A 43 7.30 3.19 -7.41
C ALA A 43 6.55 4.53 -7.54
N PHE A 44 5.75 4.89 -6.52
CA PHE A 44 5.09 6.20 -6.49
C PHE A 44 6.12 7.34 -6.44
N ARG A 45 7.16 7.23 -5.60
CA ARG A 45 8.26 8.20 -5.58
C ARG A 45 8.92 8.30 -6.94
N LEU A 46 9.33 7.19 -7.54
CA LEU A 46 10.00 7.13 -8.85
C LEU A 46 9.14 7.72 -9.98
N SER A 47 7.81 7.66 -9.89
CA SER A 47 6.92 8.30 -10.87
C SER A 47 7.11 9.83 -10.96
N LEU A 48 7.66 10.46 -9.91
CA LEU A 48 7.99 11.89 -9.86
C LEU A 48 9.40 12.21 -10.38
N TYR A 49 10.17 11.19 -10.76
CA TYR A 49 11.53 11.32 -11.29
C TYR A 49 11.59 10.88 -12.75
N GLU A 50 12.53 11.46 -13.48
CA GLU A 50 12.95 10.97 -14.78
C GLU A 50 14.16 10.07 -14.54
N TRP A 51 14.00 8.79 -14.84
CA TRP A 51 15.07 7.82 -14.66
C TRP A 51 15.05 6.80 -15.80
N ASN A 52 16.16 6.73 -16.52
CA ASN A 52 16.39 5.83 -17.65
C ASN A 52 17.24 4.61 -17.24
N PHE A 53 17.30 4.28 -15.95
CA PHE A 53 18.16 3.25 -15.35
C PHE A 53 19.67 3.45 -15.59
N ALA A 54 20.08 4.59 -16.18
CA ALA A 54 21.45 4.96 -16.45
C ALA A 54 21.76 6.30 -15.77
N GLY A 55 22.54 6.25 -14.68
CA GLY A 55 22.85 7.44 -13.88
C GLY A 55 21.78 7.76 -12.83
N SER A 56 21.89 8.94 -12.23
CA SER A 56 21.09 9.36 -11.08
C SER A 56 19.69 9.83 -11.49
N PRO A 57 18.62 9.41 -10.79
CA PRO A 57 17.26 9.90 -11.05
C PRO A 57 17.15 11.42 -10.93
N LEU A 58 16.53 12.07 -11.92
CA LEU A 58 16.28 13.52 -11.88
C LEU A 58 14.87 13.81 -11.36
N TYR A 59 14.73 14.62 -10.32
CA TYR A 59 13.40 15.01 -9.84
C TYR A 59 12.73 15.97 -10.82
N ILE A 60 11.59 15.55 -11.38
CA ILE A 60 10.82 16.34 -12.37
C ILE A 60 9.39 16.64 -11.94
N GLY A 61 8.99 16.21 -10.73
CA GLY A 61 7.65 16.40 -10.19
C GLY A 61 6.59 15.70 -11.04
N LEU A 62 5.50 16.40 -11.36
CA LEU A 62 4.35 15.82 -12.07
C LEU A 62 4.50 15.76 -13.59
N LYS A 63 5.67 16.09 -14.16
CA LYS A 63 5.87 16.15 -15.63
C LYS A 63 5.57 14.82 -16.32
N ASN A 64 5.90 13.68 -15.70
CA ASN A 64 5.56 12.35 -16.24
C ASN A 64 4.04 12.14 -16.36
N PHE A 65 3.28 12.56 -15.36
CA PHE A 65 1.82 12.46 -15.37
C PHE A 65 1.21 13.36 -16.45
N ILE A 66 1.66 14.62 -16.55
CA ILE A 66 1.21 15.53 -17.60
C ILE A 66 1.46 14.92 -18.98
N LYS A 67 2.70 14.45 -19.22
CA LYS A 67 3.08 13.79 -20.48
C LYS A 67 2.19 12.59 -20.79
N LEU A 68 1.91 11.75 -19.80
CA LEU A 68 1.05 10.57 -19.95
C LEU A 68 -0.37 10.97 -20.40
N PHE A 69 -1.00 11.91 -19.67
CA PHE A 69 -2.37 12.34 -19.94
C PHE A 69 -2.51 13.20 -21.20
N THR A 70 -1.45 13.85 -21.68
CA THR A 70 -1.49 14.60 -22.95
C THR A 70 -1.20 13.73 -24.18
N THR A 71 -0.72 12.50 -24.00
CA THR A 71 -0.31 11.65 -25.13
C THR A 71 -1.51 10.92 -25.72
N LYS A 72 -1.79 11.12 -27.02
CA LYS A 72 -2.89 10.43 -27.74
C LYS A 72 -2.83 8.90 -27.61
N ARG A 73 -1.63 8.33 -27.70
CA ARG A 73 -1.41 6.87 -27.58
C ARG A 73 -1.92 6.31 -26.27
N PHE A 74 -1.76 7.03 -25.15
CA PHE A 74 -2.25 6.59 -23.85
C PHE A 74 -3.77 6.39 -23.88
N TRP A 75 -4.51 7.38 -24.40
CA TRP A 75 -5.97 7.32 -24.51
C TRP A 75 -6.46 6.26 -25.50
N SER A 76 -5.74 6.06 -26.61
CA SER A 76 -6.05 4.97 -27.54
C SER A 76 -5.94 3.60 -26.86
N SER A 77 -4.84 3.34 -26.15
CA SER A 77 -4.66 2.08 -25.42
C SER A 77 -5.69 1.93 -24.29
N TYR A 78 -5.93 2.99 -23.51
CA TYR A 78 -6.91 2.99 -22.42
C TYR A 78 -8.32 2.66 -22.91
N SER A 79 -8.75 3.24 -24.04
CA SER A 79 -10.07 2.97 -24.62
C SER A 79 -10.23 1.51 -25.05
N VAL A 80 -9.19 0.91 -25.63
CA VAL A 80 -9.19 -0.51 -25.99
C VAL A 80 -9.27 -1.40 -24.74
N THR A 81 -8.51 -1.10 -23.68
CA THR A 81 -8.59 -1.84 -22.41
C THR A 81 -10.00 -1.76 -21.79
N LEU A 82 -10.64 -0.60 -21.84
CA LEU A 82 -12.01 -0.46 -21.36
C LEU A 82 -12.99 -1.30 -22.19
N GLN A 83 -12.85 -1.30 -23.52
CA GLN A 83 -13.68 -2.15 -24.38
C GLN A 83 -13.58 -3.63 -23.98
N PHE A 84 -12.38 -4.15 -23.72
CA PHE A 84 -12.18 -5.52 -23.24
C PHE A 84 -12.73 -5.78 -21.83
N THR A 85 -12.77 -4.77 -20.97
CA THR A 85 -13.27 -4.91 -19.59
C THR A 85 -14.80 -5.05 -19.55
N PHE A 86 -15.50 -4.42 -20.49
CA PHE A 86 -16.96 -4.40 -20.56
C PHE A 86 -17.56 -5.37 -21.58
N LEU A 87 -16.74 -5.95 -22.47
CA LEU A 87 -17.10 -7.06 -23.35
C LEU A 87 -17.18 -8.36 -22.53
#